data_AF-A0A8J4LX26-F1
#
_entry.id   AF-A0A8J4LX26-F1
#
_cell.length_a   1.000
_cell.length_b   1.000
_cell.length_c   1.000
_cell.angle_alpha   90.00
_cell.angle_beta   90.00
_cell.angle_gamma   90.00
#
_symmetry.space_group_name_H-M   'P 1'
#
loop_
_entity.id
_entity.type
_entity.pdbx_description
1 polymer ?
#
loop_
_entity_poly.entity_id
_entity_poly.type
_entity_poly.pdbx_seq_one_letter_code
_entity_poly.pdbx_strand_id
1 'polypeptide(L)'
;MKFLDLPPLQRLNAFLKNVDVGDHILQGDLEAYSCKLAGLDKKLSKSLDHEVQTGSSPLELSASPVGPLAESSSRKTLIYLILTLNHIYPDYDFSLLRAHHFQKEHGISKAEEAIDSHLLEVSKVWAQTPGLGENPFLECLWSSIDEAINLNECDVYCYKSDLETDPFGEQASVWSFNYFFYNKKMKRILYFSCRAISKQAADEATESSSKYDKYNSDTDDDESDRYGMANEMDV
;
A
#
# COMPACT_ATOMS: atom_id res chain seq x y z
N MET A 1 -14.28 -0.74 -6.78
CA MET A 1 -14.07 0.29 -7.81
C MET A 1 -13.78 -0.46 -9.11
N LYS A 2 -13.38 0.19 -10.20
CA LYS A 2 -12.96 -0.55 -11.41
C LYS A 2 -11.55 -0.17 -11.80
N PHE A 3 -10.65 -1.15 -11.87
CA PHE A 3 -9.31 -0.98 -12.43
C PHE A 3 -9.38 -0.45 -13.86
N LEU A 4 -8.46 0.46 -14.18
CA LEU A 4 -8.31 1.10 -15.48
C LEU A 4 -6.94 0.72 -16.02
N ASP A 5 -6.94 -0.08 -17.08
CA ASP A 5 -5.72 -0.39 -17.81
C ASP A 5 -5.31 0.83 -18.65
N LEU A 6 -4.29 1.56 -18.18
CA LEU A 6 -3.81 2.79 -18.79
C LEU A 6 -2.41 2.57 -19.38
N PRO A 7 -2.27 2.55 -20.71
CA PRO A 7 -0.98 2.35 -21.38
C PRO A 7 0.18 3.25 -20.90
N PRO A 8 -0.02 4.55 -20.57
CA PRO A 8 1.06 5.41 -20.08
C PRO A 8 1.75 4.88 -18.82
N LEU A 9 1.03 4.15 -17.97
CA LEU A 9 1.57 3.66 -16.68
C LEU A 9 2.34 2.33 -16.84
N GLN A 10 2.03 1.54 -17.87
CA GLN A 10 2.57 0.17 -18.01
C GLN A 10 4.10 0.14 -18.13
N ARG A 11 4.70 1.09 -18.87
CA ARG A 11 6.16 1.18 -19.02
C ARG A 11 6.85 1.52 -17.69
N LEU A 12 6.25 2.41 -16.90
CA LEU A 12 6.76 2.79 -15.59
C LEU A 12 6.66 1.62 -14.61
N ASN A 13 5.53 0.94 -14.55
CA ASN A 13 5.35 -0.23 -13.67
C ASN A 13 6.31 -1.37 -14.04
N ALA A 14 6.54 -1.61 -15.34
CA ALA A 14 7.48 -2.63 -15.79
C ALA A 14 8.91 -2.36 -15.29
N PHE A 15 9.32 -1.09 -15.27
CA PHE A 15 10.62 -0.67 -14.74
C PHE A 15 10.65 -0.69 -13.20
N LEU A 16 9.64 -0.12 -12.55
CA LEU A 16 9.55 0.01 -11.10
C LEU A 16 9.31 -1.31 -10.36
N LYS A 17 9.00 -2.40 -11.07
CA LYS A 17 8.76 -3.72 -10.47
C LYS A 17 9.88 -4.20 -9.55
N ASN A 18 11.14 -3.94 -9.92
CA ASN A 18 12.31 -4.35 -9.15
C ASN A 18 13.56 -3.56 -9.59
N VAL A 19 13.79 -2.40 -8.97
CA VAL A 19 14.91 -1.51 -9.30
C VAL A 19 16.02 -1.67 -8.27
N ASP A 20 17.17 -2.17 -8.71
CA ASP A 20 18.36 -2.28 -7.88
C ASP A 20 19.11 -0.94 -7.80
N VAL A 21 19.18 -0.36 -6.61
CA VAL A 21 19.88 0.91 -6.36
C VAL A 21 21.11 0.74 -5.45
N GLY A 22 21.68 -0.47 -5.38
CA GLY A 22 22.83 -0.78 -4.53
C GLY A 22 22.43 -1.60 -3.31
N ASP A 23 22.40 -1.01 -2.11
CA ASP A 23 22.09 -1.73 -0.87
C ASP A 23 20.59 -2.03 -0.70
N HIS A 24 19.75 -1.42 -1.55
CA HIS A 24 18.30 -1.53 -1.51
C HIS A 24 17.75 -1.96 -2.86
N ILE A 25 16.60 -2.61 -2.80
CA ILE A 25 15.72 -2.87 -3.94
C ILE A 25 14.49 -1.99 -3.80
N LEU A 26 14.20 -1.16 -4.81
CA LEU A 26 12.98 -0.37 -4.85
C LEU A 26 11.92 -1.09 -5.68
N GLN A 27 10.71 -1.11 -5.15
CA GLN A 27 9.54 -1.68 -5.81
C GLN A 27 8.45 -0.61 -5.81
N GLY A 28 7.92 -0.28 -6.98
CA GLY A 28 6.85 0.71 -7.14
C GLY A 28 5.77 0.26 -8.10
N ASP A 29 4.58 0.78 -7.90
CA ASP A 29 3.41 0.45 -8.71
C ASP A 29 2.46 1.64 -8.82
N LEU A 30 2.01 1.91 -10.05
CA LEU A 30 1.02 2.92 -10.39
C LEU A 30 -0.24 2.26 -10.93
N GLU A 31 -1.35 2.41 -10.21
CA GLU A 31 -2.63 1.84 -10.61
C GLU A 31 -3.73 2.90 -10.64
N ALA A 32 -4.61 2.83 -11.64
CA ALA A 32 -5.72 3.76 -11.77
C ALA A 32 -7.07 3.06 -11.62
N TYR A 33 -7.99 3.70 -10.92
CA TYR A 33 -9.30 3.17 -10.60
C TYR A 33 -10.41 4.18 -10.86
N SER A 34 -11.51 3.74 -11.49
CA SER A 34 -12.75 4.51 -11.52
C SER A 34 -13.51 4.38 -10.20
N CYS A 35 -13.92 5.52 -9.63
CA CYS A 35 -14.76 5.58 -8.42
C CYS A 35 -16.24 5.28 -8.69
N LYS A 36 -16.59 4.74 -9.87
CA LYS A 36 -17.96 4.26 -10.15
C LYS A 36 -18.20 2.99 -9.37
N LEU A 37 -19.04 3.08 -8.33
CA LEU A 37 -19.37 1.96 -7.46
C LEU A 37 -20.38 1.02 -8.13
N ALA A 38 -20.08 -0.28 -8.12
CA ALA A 38 -20.96 -1.35 -8.58
C ALA A 38 -20.84 -2.59 -7.68
N GLY A 39 -21.84 -3.47 -7.71
CA GLY A 39 -21.78 -4.76 -7.01
C GLY A 39 -21.43 -4.65 -5.52
N LEU A 40 -20.36 -5.35 -5.11
CA LEU A 40 -19.87 -5.41 -3.74
C LEU A 40 -19.43 -4.04 -3.21
N ASP A 41 -18.82 -3.19 -4.05
CA ASP A 41 -18.40 -1.84 -3.64
C ASP A 41 -19.54 -0.98 -3.16
N LYS A 42 -20.71 -1.12 -3.79
CA LYS A 42 -21.89 -0.33 -3.41
C LYS A 42 -22.41 -0.76 -2.04
N LYS A 43 -22.23 -2.03 -1.66
CA LYS A 43 -22.56 -2.53 -0.32
C LYS A 43 -21.51 -2.05 0.69
N LEU A 44 -20.23 -2.25 0.39
CA LEU A 44 -19.12 -1.86 1.26
C LEU A 44 -19.11 -0.34 1.52
N SER A 45 -19.30 0.46 0.47
CA SER A 45 -19.44 1.93 0.59
C SER A 45 -20.58 2.35 1.52
N LYS A 46 -21.70 1.63 1.54
CA LYS A 46 -22.82 1.93 2.45
C LYS A 46 -22.50 1.55 3.90
N SER A 47 -21.81 0.41 4.10
CA SER A 47 -21.36 -0.01 5.43
C SER A 47 -20.39 1.02 6.01
N LEU A 48 -19.37 1.38 5.23
CA LEU A 48 -18.38 2.37 5.62
C LEU A 48 -19.01 3.75 5.88
N ASP A 49 -19.95 4.20 5.05
CA ASP A 49 -20.62 5.49 5.28
C ASP A 49 -21.43 5.48 6.59
N HIS A 50 -22.08 4.37 6.93
CA HIS A 50 -22.77 4.21 8.21
C HIS A 50 -21.79 4.21 9.38
N GLU A 51 -20.72 3.42 9.31
CA GLU A 51 -19.69 3.36 10.35
C GLU A 51 -18.98 4.70 10.57
N VAL A 52 -18.70 5.45 9.51
CA VAL A 52 -18.11 6.79 9.64
C VAL A 52 -19.11 7.72 10.34
N GLN A 53 -20.41 7.63 10.06
CA GLN A 53 -21.40 8.48 10.72
C GLN A 53 -21.59 8.15 12.21
N THR A 54 -21.52 6.87 12.58
CA THR A 54 -21.73 6.44 13.97
C THR A 54 -20.46 6.43 14.81
N GLY A 55 -19.30 6.24 14.18
CA GLY A 55 -18.01 6.05 14.83
C GLY A 55 -17.07 7.26 14.80
N SER A 56 -17.43 8.35 14.11
CA SER A 56 -16.60 9.56 14.09
C SER A 56 -16.71 10.35 15.38
N SER A 57 -15.57 10.81 15.89
CA SER A 57 -15.53 11.76 17.00
C SER A 57 -16.10 13.13 16.60
N PRO A 58 -16.57 13.97 17.57
CA PRO A 58 -17.00 15.34 17.26
C PRO A 58 -15.94 16.18 16.55
N LEU A 59 -14.65 15.92 16.83
CA LEU A 59 -13.55 16.58 16.14
C LEU A 59 -13.49 16.19 14.67
N GLU A 60 -13.54 14.90 14.35
CA GLU A 60 -13.51 14.40 12.96
C GLU A 60 -14.72 14.85 12.13
N LEU A 61 -15.89 14.97 12.78
CA LEU A 61 -17.08 15.53 12.14
C LEU A 61 -16.89 16.98 11.70
N SER A 62 -16.07 17.75 12.43
CA SER A 62 -15.77 19.16 12.14
C SER A 62 -14.55 19.35 11.23
N ALA A 63 -13.52 18.51 11.38
CA ALA A 63 -12.28 18.62 10.63
C ALA A 63 -11.59 17.25 10.57
N SER A 64 -11.20 16.84 9.36
CA SER A 64 -10.38 15.65 9.15
C SER A 64 -9.48 15.86 7.92
N PRO A 65 -8.49 15.00 7.68
CA PRO A 65 -7.65 15.07 6.49
C PRO A 65 -8.44 15.08 5.17
N VAL A 66 -9.60 14.43 5.10
CA VAL A 66 -10.48 14.42 3.92
C VAL A 66 -11.55 15.53 3.94
N GLY A 67 -11.48 16.45 4.91
CA GLY A 67 -12.50 17.45 5.23
C GLY A 67 -13.49 17.00 6.31
N PRO A 68 -14.45 17.84 6.71
CA PRO A 68 -15.37 17.55 7.81
C PRO A 68 -16.21 16.30 7.52
N LEU A 69 -16.17 15.28 8.38
CA LEU A 69 -16.92 14.02 8.13
C LEU A 69 -18.44 14.18 8.27
N ALA A 70 -18.92 15.32 8.78
CA ALA A 70 -20.33 15.71 8.65
C ALA A 70 -20.76 15.85 7.18
N GLU A 71 -19.84 16.18 6.27
CA GLU A 71 -20.12 16.33 4.84
C GLU A 71 -20.05 15.00 4.09
N SER A 72 -21.06 14.74 3.24
CA SER A 72 -21.10 13.52 2.42
C SER A 72 -19.94 13.46 1.41
N SER A 73 -19.45 14.60 0.92
CA SER A 73 -18.28 14.71 0.03
C SER A 73 -17.00 14.17 0.68
N SER A 74 -16.74 14.55 1.93
CA SER A 74 -15.58 14.11 2.69
C SER A 74 -15.66 12.63 3.03
N ARG A 75 -16.82 12.15 3.49
CA ARG A 75 -17.02 10.71 3.72
C ARG A 75 -16.82 9.88 2.46
N LYS A 76 -17.36 10.32 1.32
CA LYS A 76 -17.12 9.66 0.02
C LYS A 76 -15.65 9.60 -0.34
N THR A 77 -14.91 10.67 -0.07
CA THR A 77 -13.46 10.69 -0.32
C THR A 77 -12.76 9.62 0.50
N LEU A 78 -12.97 9.58 1.82
CA LEU A 78 -12.41 8.54 2.70
C LEU A 78 -12.78 7.13 2.22
N ILE A 79 -14.05 6.90 1.89
CA ILE A 79 -14.54 5.61 1.39
C ILE A 79 -13.81 5.22 0.10
N TYR A 80 -13.59 6.15 -0.84
CA TYR A 80 -12.86 5.83 -2.06
C TYR A 80 -11.38 5.51 -1.81
N LEU A 81 -10.73 6.15 -0.84
CA LEU A 81 -9.35 5.79 -0.45
C LEU A 81 -9.31 4.36 0.11
N ILE A 82 -10.22 4.03 1.03
CA ILE A 82 -10.34 2.69 1.64
C ILE A 82 -10.69 1.62 0.59
N LEU A 83 -11.64 1.90 -0.30
CA LEU A 83 -11.99 0.98 -1.37
C LEU A 83 -10.84 0.77 -2.34
N THR A 84 -10.02 1.78 -2.59
CA THR A 84 -8.83 1.65 -3.44
C THR A 84 -7.86 0.65 -2.79
N LEU A 85 -7.53 0.81 -1.50
CA LEU A 85 -6.68 -0.14 -0.79
C LEU A 85 -7.22 -1.57 -0.80
N ASN A 86 -8.51 -1.77 -0.53
CA ASN A 86 -9.14 -3.10 -0.61
C ASN A 86 -9.10 -3.72 -2.01
N HIS A 87 -8.97 -2.93 -3.08
CA HIS A 87 -8.82 -3.48 -4.44
C HIS A 87 -7.38 -3.93 -4.70
N ILE A 88 -6.42 -3.14 -4.24
CA ILE A 88 -5.00 -3.37 -4.49
C ILE A 88 -4.47 -4.52 -3.63
N TYR A 89 -4.94 -4.62 -2.39
CA TYR A 89 -4.54 -5.66 -1.44
C TYR A 89 -5.79 -6.43 -0.97
N PRO A 90 -6.34 -7.33 -1.82
CA PRO A 90 -7.60 -8.03 -1.54
C PRO A 90 -7.52 -9.00 -0.37
N ASP A 91 -6.31 -9.39 0.04
CA ASP A 91 -6.07 -10.27 1.19
C ASP A 91 -6.09 -9.51 2.53
N TYR A 92 -6.19 -8.18 2.49
CA TYR A 92 -6.23 -7.32 3.67
C TYR A 92 -7.59 -6.64 3.81
N ASP A 93 -8.07 -6.53 5.05
CA ASP A 93 -9.30 -5.81 5.36
C ASP A 93 -9.01 -4.40 5.87
N PHE A 94 -9.26 -3.40 5.04
CA PHE A 94 -9.09 -1.99 5.40
C PHE A 94 -10.38 -1.34 5.91
N SER A 95 -11.43 -2.11 6.24
CA SER A 95 -12.71 -1.57 6.70
C SER A 95 -12.62 -0.75 8.00
N LEU A 96 -11.63 -1.06 8.83
CA LEU A 96 -11.38 -0.36 10.10
C LEU A 96 -10.64 0.97 9.92
N LEU A 97 -10.11 1.27 8.73
CA LEU A 97 -9.41 2.53 8.50
C LEU A 97 -10.34 3.72 8.72
N ARG A 98 -9.76 4.76 9.29
CA ARG A 98 -10.39 6.04 9.64
C ARG A 98 -9.58 7.21 9.09
N ALA A 99 -10.16 8.41 9.11
CA ALA A 99 -9.58 9.58 8.47
C ALA A 99 -8.16 9.91 8.94
N HIS A 100 -7.81 9.63 10.21
CA HIS A 100 -6.48 9.90 10.76
C HIS A 100 -5.35 9.00 10.21
N HIS A 101 -5.68 7.86 9.61
CA HIS A 101 -4.71 7.01 8.89
C HIS A 101 -4.31 7.63 7.55
N PHE A 102 -4.95 8.72 7.14
CA PHE A 102 -4.61 9.44 5.92
C PHE A 102 -4.10 10.84 6.25
N GLN A 103 -3.26 11.36 5.36
CA GLN A 103 -2.87 12.75 5.30
C GLN A 103 -3.38 13.35 4.00
N LYS A 104 -3.77 14.63 4.01
CA LYS A 104 -3.97 15.39 2.80
C LYS A 104 -2.75 16.26 2.56
N GLU A 105 -2.22 16.21 1.35
CA GLU A 105 -1.10 17.06 0.95
C GLU A 105 -1.57 18.48 0.65
N HIS A 106 -0.71 19.44 0.97
CA HIS A 106 -0.96 20.86 0.75
C HIS A 106 -0.63 21.27 -0.70
N GLY A 107 -1.26 20.58 -1.66
CA GLY A 107 -1.04 20.75 -3.09
C GLY A 107 -0.11 19.70 -3.69
N ILE A 108 -0.14 19.60 -5.01
CA ILE A 108 0.56 18.58 -5.79
C ILE A 108 2.07 18.72 -5.65
N SER A 109 2.60 19.94 -5.66
CA SER A 109 4.05 20.19 -5.57
C SER A 109 4.69 19.65 -4.30
N LYS A 110 3.95 19.53 -3.19
CA LYS A 110 4.46 18.91 -1.97
C LYS A 110 4.59 17.40 -2.09
N ALA A 111 3.62 16.76 -2.76
CA ALA A 111 3.70 15.35 -3.09
C ALA A 111 4.84 15.08 -4.09
N GLU A 112 4.97 15.93 -5.12
CA GLU A 112 6.08 15.84 -6.09
C GLU A 112 7.43 15.92 -5.41
N GLU A 113 7.67 16.94 -4.58
CA GLU A 113 8.93 17.11 -3.84
C GLU A 113 9.26 15.88 -2.98
N ALA A 114 8.26 15.32 -2.27
CA ALA A 114 8.45 14.15 -1.44
C ALA A 114 8.77 12.89 -2.27
N ILE A 115 7.98 12.63 -3.32
CA ILE A 115 8.16 11.48 -4.21
C ILE A 115 9.50 11.57 -4.95
N ASP A 116 9.85 12.73 -5.50
CA ASP A 116 11.10 12.96 -6.22
C ASP A 116 12.30 12.64 -5.34
N SER A 117 12.26 13.07 -4.07
CA SER A 117 13.34 12.82 -3.10
C SER A 117 13.59 11.32 -2.87
N HIS A 118 12.54 10.51 -2.87
CA HIS A 118 12.63 9.06 -2.72
C HIS A 118 13.12 8.33 -3.99
N LEU A 119 12.89 8.92 -5.17
CA LEU A 119 13.16 8.30 -6.47
C LEU A 119 14.42 8.84 -7.18
N LEU A 120 15.27 9.58 -6.48
CA LEU A 120 16.54 10.09 -7.04
C LEU A 120 17.46 8.97 -7.53
N GLU A 121 17.63 7.90 -6.75
CA GLU A 121 18.49 6.78 -7.16
C GLU A 121 17.86 5.96 -8.31
N VAL A 122 16.54 5.83 -8.31
CA VAL A 122 15.78 5.22 -9.43
C VAL A 122 16.04 5.96 -10.73
N SER A 123 16.09 7.30 -10.68
CA SER A 123 16.37 8.14 -11.85
C SER A 123 17.75 7.87 -12.45
N LYS A 124 18.75 7.54 -11.62
CA LYS A 124 20.10 7.19 -12.09
C LYS A 124 20.10 5.84 -12.81
N VAL A 125 19.40 4.86 -12.26
CA VAL A 125 19.27 3.52 -12.89
C VAL A 125 18.52 3.63 -14.22
N TRP A 126 17.45 4.42 -14.28
CA TRP A 126 16.69 4.67 -15.50
C TRP A 126 17.56 5.25 -16.61
N ALA A 127 18.37 6.27 -16.31
CA ALA A 127 19.25 6.91 -17.27
C ALA A 127 20.30 5.94 -17.87
N GLN A 128 20.67 4.90 -17.13
CA GLN A 128 21.61 3.87 -17.56
C GLN A 128 20.93 2.67 -18.23
N THR A 129 19.60 2.57 -18.17
CA THR A 129 18.85 1.44 -18.70
C THR A 129 18.69 1.57 -20.22
N PRO A 130 19.19 0.61 -21.02
CA PRO A 130 19.08 0.66 -22.47
C PRO A 130 17.63 0.79 -22.95
N GLY A 131 17.36 1.76 -23.82
CA GLY A 131 16.02 2.00 -24.38
C GLY A 131 15.05 2.76 -23.46
N LEU A 132 15.47 3.20 -22.27
CA LEU A 132 14.65 4.02 -21.37
C LEU A 132 15.21 5.44 -21.17
N GLY A 133 16.53 5.57 -21.02
CA GLY A 133 17.21 6.82 -20.65
C GLY A 133 17.21 7.97 -21.67
N GLU A 134 16.32 7.97 -22.66
CA GLU A 134 16.20 9.07 -23.63
C GLU A 134 15.65 10.34 -22.97
N ASN A 135 14.70 10.19 -22.04
CA ASN A 135 14.12 11.28 -21.25
C ASN A 135 14.34 11.00 -19.75
N PRO A 136 14.47 12.04 -18.91
CA PRO A 136 14.60 11.88 -17.46
C PRO A 136 13.41 11.11 -16.86
N PHE A 137 13.69 10.21 -15.92
CA PHE A 137 12.67 9.37 -15.28
C PHE A 137 11.52 10.18 -14.69
N LEU A 138 11.82 11.21 -13.89
CA LEU A 138 10.80 12.02 -13.22
C LEU A 138 9.92 12.78 -14.23
N GLU A 139 10.48 13.24 -15.36
CA GLU A 139 9.67 13.85 -16.42
C GLU A 139 8.72 12.83 -17.05
N CYS A 140 9.19 11.60 -17.33
CA CYS A 140 8.33 10.51 -17.81
C CYS A 140 7.25 10.12 -16.78
N LEU A 141 7.62 10.06 -15.50
CA LEU A 141 6.71 9.72 -14.41
C LEU A 141 5.57 10.74 -14.32
N TRP A 142 5.90 12.02 -14.17
CA TRP A 142 4.90 13.07 -13.96
C TRP A 142 4.04 13.32 -15.19
N SER A 143 4.62 13.25 -16.40
CA SER A 143 3.81 13.35 -17.64
C SER A 143 2.83 12.19 -17.80
N SER A 144 3.23 10.95 -17.46
CA SER A 144 2.35 9.78 -17.54
C SER A 144 1.25 9.82 -16.48
N ILE A 145 1.55 10.30 -15.27
CA ILE A 145 0.56 10.51 -14.22
C ILE A 145 -0.43 11.61 -14.66
N ASP A 146 0.06 12.75 -15.16
CA ASP A 146 -0.80 13.85 -15.62
C ASP A 146 -1.74 13.42 -16.76
N GLU A 147 -1.24 12.66 -17.74
CA GLU A 147 -2.08 12.08 -18.79
C GLU A 147 -3.16 11.14 -18.22
N ALA A 148 -2.80 10.35 -17.19
CA ALA A 148 -3.69 9.38 -16.58
C ALA A 148 -4.78 9.99 -15.67
N ILE A 149 -4.50 11.13 -15.01
CA ILE A 149 -5.38 11.64 -13.94
C ILE A 149 -5.69 13.15 -13.99
N ASN A 150 -5.02 13.91 -14.86
CA ASN A 150 -5.01 15.38 -14.88
C ASN A 150 -4.66 15.94 -13.49
N LEU A 151 -3.37 16.00 -13.19
CA LEU A 151 -2.82 16.30 -11.87
C LEU A 151 -3.37 17.61 -11.31
N ASN A 152 -3.47 18.65 -12.14
CA ASN A 152 -3.93 19.99 -11.74
C ASN A 152 -5.35 20.02 -11.13
N GLU A 153 -6.14 18.97 -11.34
CA GLU A 153 -7.50 18.85 -10.78
C GLU A 153 -7.59 17.82 -9.64
N CYS A 154 -6.46 17.34 -9.13
CA CYS A 154 -6.40 16.35 -8.07
C CYS A 154 -6.31 16.96 -6.67
N ASP A 155 -7.02 16.35 -5.73
CA ASP A 155 -6.62 16.36 -4.33
C ASP A 155 -5.66 15.19 -4.10
N VAL A 156 -4.55 15.42 -3.38
CA VAL A 156 -3.55 14.36 -3.09
C VAL A 156 -3.62 13.95 -1.62
N TYR A 157 -3.62 12.64 -1.38
CA TYR A 157 -3.64 12.03 -0.05
C TYR A 157 -2.51 11.03 0.09
N CYS A 158 -2.04 10.80 1.30
CA CYS A 158 -1.06 9.77 1.62
C CYS A 158 -1.61 8.88 2.73
N TYR A 159 -1.50 7.56 2.58
CA TYR A 159 -1.82 6.61 3.65
C TYR A 159 -0.61 6.45 4.58
N LYS A 160 -0.86 6.64 5.88
CA LYS A 160 0.11 6.48 6.96
C LYS A 160 0.07 5.03 7.42
N SER A 161 1.09 4.26 7.05
CA SER A 161 1.34 2.94 7.61
C SER A 161 1.39 3.02 9.15
N ASP A 162 0.51 2.30 9.84
CA ASP A 162 0.70 1.98 11.24
C ASP A 162 1.33 0.59 11.36
N LEU A 163 2.58 0.56 11.83
CA LEU A 163 3.48 -0.61 11.83
C LEU A 163 2.90 -1.92 12.44
N GLU A 164 1.74 -1.88 13.11
CA GLU A 164 1.11 -3.03 13.77
C GLU A 164 0.02 -3.73 12.94
N THR A 165 -0.67 -3.02 12.06
CA THR A 165 -1.82 -3.54 11.29
C THR A 165 -1.63 -3.46 9.77
N ASP A 166 -0.49 -2.94 9.34
CA ASP A 166 -0.30 -2.55 7.96
C ASP A 166 0.38 -3.62 7.09
N PRO A 167 -0.21 -4.00 5.92
CA PRO A 167 0.48 -4.79 4.88
C PRO A 167 1.85 -4.23 4.48
N PHE A 168 2.05 -2.91 4.54
CA PHE A 168 3.31 -2.29 4.10
C PHE A 168 4.41 -2.31 5.16
N GLY A 169 4.09 -2.74 6.38
CA GLY A 169 5.05 -3.05 7.45
C GLY A 169 5.83 -4.36 7.22
N GLU A 170 6.01 -4.78 5.96
CA GLU A 170 6.78 -5.96 5.60
C GLU A 170 8.20 -5.91 6.19
N GLN A 171 8.68 -7.06 6.69
CA GLN A 171 10.08 -7.26 7.08
C GLN A 171 11.01 -6.66 6.00
N ALA A 172 12.03 -5.92 6.45
CA ALA A 172 13.07 -5.29 5.62
C ALA A 172 12.72 -4.01 4.84
N SER A 173 11.49 -3.47 4.95
CA SER A 173 11.17 -2.15 4.39
C SER A 173 11.88 -1.02 5.16
N VAL A 174 12.67 -0.20 4.46
CA VAL A 174 13.38 0.97 5.02
C VAL A 174 12.48 2.20 5.00
N TRP A 175 11.73 2.36 3.91
CA TRP A 175 10.69 3.36 3.77
C TRP A 175 9.67 2.88 2.74
N SER A 176 8.46 3.39 2.87
CA SER A 176 7.40 3.23 1.88
C SER A 176 6.52 4.47 1.84
N PHE A 177 5.95 4.76 0.69
CA PHE A 177 4.88 5.75 0.54
C PHE A 177 3.71 5.14 -0.23
N ASN A 178 2.52 5.67 0.03
CA ASN A 178 1.26 5.22 -0.55
C ASN A 178 0.39 6.43 -0.87
N TYR A 179 0.60 7.02 -2.05
CA TYR A 179 -0.09 8.25 -2.48
C TYR A 179 -1.34 7.96 -3.31
N PHE A 180 -2.36 8.79 -3.13
CA PHE A 180 -3.62 8.77 -3.87
C PHE A 180 -3.82 10.14 -4.51
N PHE A 181 -3.88 10.17 -5.84
CA PHE A 181 -4.25 11.33 -6.64
C PHE A 181 -5.72 11.20 -7.02
N TYR A 182 -6.58 11.97 -6.34
CA TYR A 182 -8.02 11.88 -6.53
C TYR A 182 -8.56 13.04 -7.39
N ASN A 183 -8.93 12.72 -8.64
CA ASN A 183 -9.66 13.64 -9.49
C ASN A 183 -11.18 13.45 -9.35
N LYS A 184 -11.81 14.37 -8.61
CA LYS A 184 -13.26 14.37 -8.34
C LYS A 184 -14.12 14.52 -9.60
N LYS A 185 -13.68 15.31 -10.58
CA LYS A 185 -14.42 15.56 -11.83
C LYS A 185 -14.44 14.32 -12.72
N MET A 186 -13.28 13.67 -12.86
CA MET A 186 -13.15 12.42 -13.61
C MET A 186 -13.73 11.21 -12.87
N LYS A 187 -13.98 11.32 -11.55
CA LYS A 187 -14.33 10.21 -10.65
C LYS A 187 -13.30 9.08 -10.79
N ARG A 188 -12.03 9.45 -10.67
CA ARG A 188 -10.89 8.55 -10.84
C ARG A 188 -9.88 8.79 -9.72
N ILE A 189 -9.30 7.72 -9.21
CA ILE A 189 -8.14 7.75 -8.31
C ILE A 189 -6.98 7.09 -9.05
N LEU A 190 -5.81 7.71 -9.01
CA LEU A 190 -4.54 7.05 -9.31
C LEU A 190 -3.83 6.81 -7.98
N TYR A 191 -3.44 5.58 -7.73
CA TYR A 191 -2.64 5.16 -6.59
C TYR A 191 -1.20 4.99 -7.04
N PHE A 192 -0.27 5.53 -6.27
CA PHE A 192 1.15 5.33 -6.46
C PHE A 192 1.77 4.90 -5.14
N SER A 193 2.20 3.63 -5.09
CA SER A 193 2.98 3.11 -3.98
C SER A 193 4.42 2.87 -4.40
N CYS A 194 5.36 3.10 -3.50
CA CYS A 194 6.72 2.64 -3.65
C CYS A 194 7.31 2.32 -2.28
N ARG A 195 8.19 1.33 -2.24
CA ARG A 195 8.94 0.91 -1.07
C ARG A 195 10.39 0.62 -1.41
N ALA A 196 11.28 0.88 -0.47
CA ALA A 196 12.66 0.45 -0.51
C ALA A 196 12.89 -0.68 0.48
N ILE A 197 13.37 -1.82 -0.02
CA ILE A 197 13.67 -3.02 0.76
C ILE A 197 15.18 -3.12 0.91
N SER A 198 15.66 -3.26 2.16
CA SER A 198 17.08 -3.52 2.42
C SER A 198 17.42 -4.96 2.02
N LYS A 199 18.45 -5.13 1.17
CA LYS A 199 18.91 -6.46 0.77
C LYS A 199 19.41 -7.27 1.96
N GLN A 200 20.17 -6.62 2.85
CA GLN A 200 20.68 -7.25 4.06
C GLN A 200 19.55 -7.76 4.97
N ALA A 201 18.57 -6.90 5.28
CA ALA A 201 17.48 -7.30 6.17
C ALA A 201 16.57 -8.37 5.53
N ALA A 202 16.43 -8.37 4.20
CA ALA A 202 15.71 -9.41 3.47
C ALA A 202 16.42 -10.77 3.56
N ASP A 203 17.75 -10.80 3.41
CA ASP A 203 18.55 -12.01 3.56
C ASP A 203 18.42 -12.59 4.98
N GLU A 204 18.53 -11.74 6.01
CA GLU A 204 18.38 -12.12 7.42
C GLU A 204 16.96 -12.69 7.72
N ALA A 205 15.92 -12.09 7.15
CA ALA A 205 14.55 -12.58 7.31
C ALA A 205 14.38 -13.97 6.68
N THR A 206 14.97 -14.20 5.51
CA THR A 206 14.91 -15.48 4.80
C THR A 206 15.63 -16.59 5.56
N GLU A 207 16.81 -16.29 6.12
CA GLU A 207 17.53 -17.22 6.99
C GLU A 207 16.74 -17.56 8.26
N SER A 208 16.09 -16.56 8.87
CA SER A 208 15.28 -16.78 10.07
C SER A 208 14.08 -17.70 9.80
N SER A 209 13.37 -17.51 8.69
CA SER A 209 12.23 -18.36 8.29
C SER A 209 12.68 -19.80 8.04
N SER A 210 13.78 -19.99 7.32
CA SER A 210 14.32 -21.32 7.02
C SER A 210 14.73 -22.11 8.27
N LYS A 211 15.13 -21.40 9.34
CA LYS A 211 15.47 -22.01 10.63
C LYS A 211 14.23 -22.51 11.37
N TYR A 212 13.10 -21.79 11.30
CA TYR A 212 11.84 -22.22 11.90
C TYR A 212 11.22 -23.42 11.16
N ASP A 213 11.29 -23.44 9.83
CA ASP A 213 10.79 -24.58 9.03
C ASP A 213 11.54 -25.89 9.35
N LYS A 214 12.84 -25.79 9.65
CA LYS A 214 13.66 -26.95 10.02
C LYS A 214 13.31 -27.55 11.39
N TYR A 215 12.85 -26.75 12.34
CA TYR A 215 12.42 -27.27 13.65
C TYR A 215 11.03 -27.93 13.60
N ASN A 216 10.18 -27.57 12.63
CA ASN A 216 8.87 -28.19 12.43
C ASN A 216 8.92 -29.49 11.61
N SER A 217 10.05 -29.82 10.97
CA SER A 217 10.20 -31.07 10.21
C SER A 217 10.79 -32.24 11.00
N ASP A 218 11.29 -32.01 12.22
CA ASP A 218 12.07 -33.00 12.99
C ASP A 218 11.30 -33.61 14.19
N THR A 219 9.96 -33.60 14.20
CA THR A 219 9.14 -34.12 15.35
C THR A 219 8.22 -35.31 15.05
N ASP A 220 8.43 -36.03 13.95
CA ASP A 220 7.79 -37.33 13.73
C ASP A 220 8.86 -38.39 13.47
N ASP A 221 9.55 -38.88 14.50
CA ASP A 221 9.95 -40.28 14.58
C ASP A 221 10.49 -40.65 15.98
N ASP A 222 10.03 -41.81 16.46
CA ASP A 222 10.49 -42.62 17.60
C ASP A 222 10.24 -42.14 19.05
N GLU A 223 9.09 -42.54 19.60
CA GLU A 223 9.09 -43.15 20.96
C GLU A 223 7.87 -44.07 21.17
N SER A 224 7.92 -45.28 20.59
CA SER A 224 7.15 -46.41 21.09
C SER A 224 8.13 -47.45 21.64
N ASP A 225 8.46 -47.35 22.92
CA ASP A 225 8.61 -48.52 23.77
C ASP A 225 8.95 -48.15 25.22
N ARG A 226 8.34 -48.92 26.13
CA ARG A 226 8.83 -49.27 27.48
C ARG A 226 8.39 -48.40 28.67
N TYR A 227 7.22 -48.72 29.23
CA TYR A 227 7.09 -48.82 30.68
C TYR A 227 6.26 -50.06 31.07
N GLY A 228 6.95 -51.01 31.72
CA GLY A 228 6.36 -52.13 32.44
C GLY A 228 6.91 -52.17 33.86
N MET A 229 6.10 -52.74 34.75
CA MET A 229 6.34 -53.08 36.16
C MET A 229 6.30 -51.90 37.14
N ALA A 230 5.75 -51.98 38.35
CA ALA A 230 4.94 -52.97 39.07
C ALA A 230 4.46 -52.25 40.34
N ASN A 231 3.25 -52.50 40.82
CA ASN A 231 2.82 -52.06 42.15
C ASN A 231 2.36 -53.28 42.96
N GLU A 232 3.16 -53.67 43.94
CA GLU A 232 2.76 -54.42 45.11
C GLU A 232 3.23 -53.64 46.35
N MET A 233 2.30 -53.30 47.25
CA MET A 233 2.36 -53.71 48.67
C MET A 233 1.16 -53.15 49.46
N ASP A 234 0.36 -54.10 49.96
CA ASP A 234 -0.25 -54.23 51.30
C ASP A 234 -0.65 -53.00 52.12
N VAL A 235 -1.94 -52.90 52.49
CA VAL A 235 -2.54 -53.33 53.79
C VAL A 235 -4.01 -53.69 53.59
#